data_AF-A0A9W9YIE9-F1
#
_entry.id   AF-A0A9W9YIE9-F1
#
_cell.length_a   1.000
_cell.length_b   1.000
_cell.length_c   1.000
_cell.angle_alpha   90.00
_cell.angle_beta   90.00
_cell.angle_gamma   90.00
#
_symmetry.space_group_name_H-M   'P 1'
#
loop_
_entity.id
_entity.type
_entity.pdbx_description
1 polymer ?
#
loop_
_entity_poly.entity_id
_entity_poly.type
_entity_poly.pdbx_seq_one_letter_code
_entity_poly.pdbx_strand_id
1 'polypeptide(L)'
;MVSSTDQAGIPLPGNWEPMPHPNTTVHTVQLSPDSSEYQVVMSKLLATASNLNVQKIERVQNPYLYQTYMLRKQKMERDNGADSERQLFHGTRAENTSSINAQGFNRSFCTNGESY
;
A
#
# COMPACT_ATOMS: atom_id res chain seq x y z
N MET A 1 -28.22 16.35 -25.89
CA MET A 1 -28.18 15.29 -24.86
C MET A 1 -26.76 15.25 -24.33
N VAL A 2 -26.56 15.65 -23.08
CA VAL A 2 -25.25 15.54 -22.43
C VAL A 2 -25.13 14.11 -21.93
N SER A 3 -24.26 13.31 -22.55
CA SER A 3 -23.91 11.99 -22.03
C SER A 3 -23.25 12.19 -20.67
N SER A 4 -23.97 11.84 -19.61
CA SER A 4 -23.40 11.71 -18.28
C SER A 4 -22.39 10.56 -18.35
N THR A 5 -21.11 10.90 -18.40
CA THR A 5 -20.05 9.94 -18.07
C THR A 5 -20.26 9.58 -16.61
N ASP A 6 -20.83 8.40 -16.38
CA ASP A 6 -20.83 7.75 -15.08
C ASP A 6 -19.38 7.74 -14.59
N GLN A 7 -19.09 8.47 -13.52
CA GLN A 7 -17.73 8.61 -13.00
C GLN A 7 -17.39 7.29 -12.33
N ALA A 8 -16.97 6.30 -13.12
CA ALA A 8 -16.52 5.00 -12.61
C ALA A 8 -15.49 5.26 -11.50
N GLY A 9 -15.79 4.78 -10.29
CA GLY A 9 -14.90 4.92 -9.15
C GLY A 9 -13.50 4.36 -9.45
N ILE A 10 -12.49 4.77 -8.66
CA ILE A 10 -11.13 4.28 -8.84
C ILE A 10 -11.14 2.72 -8.80
N PRO A 11 -10.75 2.05 -9.89
CA PRO A 11 -10.76 0.59 -9.95
C PRO A 11 -9.68 0.01 -9.04
N LEU A 12 -9.98 -1.12 -8.40
CA LEU A 12 -9.01 -1.85 -7.61
C LEU A 12 -7.99 -2.59 -8.50
N PRO A 13 -6.77 -2.89 -8.01
CA PRO A 13 -5.79 -3.64 -8.79
C PRO A 13 -6.28 -5.04 -9.16
N GLY A 14 -6.05 -5.46 -10.41
CA GLY A 14 -6.51 -6.77 -10.90
C GLY A 14 -5.79 -7.97 -10.28
N ASN A 15 -4.63 -7.75 -9.64
CA ASN A 15 -3.88 -8.78 -8.92
C ASN A 15 -4.31 -8.94 -7.46
N TRP A 16 -5.35 -8.23 -7.01
CA TRP A 16 -5.89 -8.40 -5.66
C TRP A 16 -6.80 -9.61 -5.57
N GLU A 17 -6.69 -10.34 -4.46
CA GLU A 17 -7.63 -11.40 -4.12
C GLU A 17 -8.97 -10.81 -3.68
N PRO A 18 -10.09 -11.51 -3.88
CA PRO A 18 -11.39 -11.11 -3.34
C PRO A 18 -11.30 -10.85 -1.83
N MET A 19 -12.03 -9.84 -1.36
CA MET A 19 -12.15 -9.62 0.08
C MET A 19 -12.94 -10.78 0.70
N PRO A 20 -12.50 -11.35 1.83
CA PRO A 20 -13.11 -12.57 2.38
C PRO A 20 -14.55 -12.35 2.85
N HIS A 21 -14.85 -11.16 3.39
CA HIS A 21 -16.20 -10.77 3.81
C HIS A 21 -16.51 -9.31 3.43
N PRO A 22 -17.79 -8.94 3.26
CA PRO A 22 -18.20 -7.58 2.93
C PRO A 22 -17.75 -6.51 3.95
N ASN A 23 -17.61 -6.90 5.22
CA ASN A 23 -17.23 -6.01 6.32
C ASN A 23 -15.72 -6.02 6.62
N THR A 24 -14.92 -6.78 5.86
CA THR A 24 -13.47 -6.82 6.05
C THR A 24 -12.85 -5.53 5.51
N THR A 25 -12.27 -4.72 6.38
CA THR A 25 -11.54 -3.49 5.99
C THR A 25 -10.21 -3.81 5.31
N VAL A 26 -9.51 -4.84 5.78
CA VAL A 26 -8.16 -5.20 5.33
C VAL A 26 -8.08 -6.69 5.11
N HIS A 27 -7.53 -7.10 3.96
CA HIS A 27 -7.09 -8.47 3.71
C HIS A 27 -5.59 -8.47 3.47
N THR A 28 -4.83 -9.16 4.32
CA THR A 28 -3.38 -9.38 4.13
C THR A 28 -3.17 -10.71 3.42
N VAL A 29 -2.59 -10.67 2.23
CA VAL A 29 -2.33 -11.85 1.41
C VAL A 29 -0.85 -12.17 1.48
N GLN A 30 -0.49 -13.33 2.03
CA GLN A 30 0.90 -13.80 2.00
C GLN A 30 1.29 -14.16 0.57
N LEU A 31 2.34 -13.51 0.06
CA LEU A 31 2.85 -13.78 -1.27
C LEU A 31 3.68 -15.07 -1.28
N SER A 32 3.49 -15.88 -2.33
CA SER A 32 4.37 -17.02 -2.58
C SER A 32 5.78 -16.52 -2.91
N PRO A 33 6.85 -17.13 -2.34
CA PRO A 33 8.23 -16.85 -2.74
C PRO A 33 8.47 -16.99 -4.24
N ASP A 34 7.73 -17.85 -4.94
CA ASP A 34 7.87 -18.07 -6.38
C ASP A 34 7.14 -17.02 -7.23
N SER A 35 6.36 -16.14 -6.61
CA SER A 35 5.62 -15.10 -7.34
C SER A 35 6.52 -13.96 -7.79
N SER A 36 6.23 -13.41 -8.98
CA SER A 36 6.94 -12.23 -9.50
C SER A 36 6.86 -11.04 -8.53
N GLU A 37 5.70 -10.83 -7.90
CA GLU A 37 5.51 -9.75 -6.91
C GLU A 37 6.46 -9.90 -5.72
N TYR A 38 6.58 -11.11 -5.15
CA TYR A 38 7.52 -11.39 -4.06
C TYR A 38 8.96 -11.06 -4.47
N GLN A 39 9.41 -11.54 -5.63
CA GLN A 39 10.78 -11.35 -6.10
C GLN A 39 11.11 -9.86 -6.37
N VAL A 40 10.15 -9.11 -6.90
CA VAL A 40 10.29 -7.65 -7.10
C VAL A 40 10.40 -6.90 -5.77
N VAL A 41 9.59 -7.26 -4.77
CA VAL A 41 9.67 -6.61 -3.44
C VAL A 41 10.97 -6.99 -2.74
N MET A 42 11.34 -8.27 -2.77
CA MET A 42 12.56 -8.80 -2.16
C MET A 42 13.81 -8.15 -2.75
N SER A 43 13.89 -8.01 -4.09
CA SER A 43 15.03 -7.35 -4.74
C SER A 43 15.18 -5.88 -4.34
N LYS A 44 14.08 -5.12 -4.23
CA LYS A 44 14.12 -3.71 -3.76
C LYS A 44 14.61 -3.60 -2.32
N LEU A 45 14.19 -4.53 -1.47
CA LEU A 45 14.61 -4.57 -0.07
C LEU A 45 16.11 -4.86 0.02
N LEU A 46 16.58 -5.94 -0.62
CA LEU A 46 17.97 -6.35 -0.60
C LEU A 46 18.93 -5.36 -1.28
N ALA A 47 18.43 -4.55 -2.22
CA ALA A 47 19.21 -3.48 -2.84
C ALA A 47 19.60 -2.36 -1.85
N THR A 48 18.87 -2.22 -0.74
CA THR A 48 19.09 -1.14 0.24
C THR A 48 19.45 -1.65 1.64
N ALA A 49 19.17 -2.92 1.96
CA ALA A 49 19.52 -3.56 3.22
C ALA A 49 20.00 -4.99 2.98
N SER A 50 21.28 -5.26 3.25
CA SER A 50 21.89 -6.58 3.08
C SER A 50 21.67 -7.47 4.30
N ASN A 51 21.83 -8.79 4.12
CA ASN A 51 21.80 -9.82 5.17
C ASN A 51 20.46 -9.97 5.93
N LEU A 52 19.34 -9.68 5.27
CA LEU A 52 18.01 -9.89 5.86
C LEU A 52 17.51 -11.32 5.63
N ASN A 53 17.04 -11.95 6.70
CA ASN A 53 16.30 -13.21 6.62
C ASN A 53 14.79 -12.93 6.59
N VAL A 54 14.25 -12.75 5.37
CA VAL A 54 12.82 -12.44 5.16
C VAL A 54 11.96 -13.65 5.49
N GLN A 55 11.15 -13.54 6.54
CA GLN A 55 10.25 -14.62 6.98
C GLN A 55 9.02 -14.76 6.08
N LYS A 56 8.43 -13.62 5.67
CA LYS A 56 7.28 -13.54 4.79
C LYS A 56 7.15 -12.15 4.18
N ILE A 57 6.43 -12.06 3.07
CA ILE A 57 5.98 -10.81 2.46
C ILE A 57 4.47 -10.90 2.31
N GLU A 58 3.75 -9.88 2.80
CA GLU A 58 2.30 -9.82 2.75
C GLU A 58 1.85 -8.58 2.00
N ARG A 59 0.99 -8.77 0.98
CA ARG A 59 0.30 -7.68 0.30
C ARG A 59 -0.89 -7.23 1.14
N VAL A 60 -0.95 -5.94 1.44
CA VAL A 60 -2.06 -5.33 2.18
C VAL A 60 -3.13 -4.86 1.18
N GLN A 61 -4.33 -5.42 1.27
CA GLN A 61 -5.48 -5.04 0.45
C GLN A 61 -6.48 -4.27 1.32
N ASN A 62 -6.45 -2.94 1.23
CA ASN A 62 -7.44 -2.06 1.83
C ASN A 62 -8.04 -1.18 0.72
N PRO A 63 -9.23 -1.53 0.19
CA PRO A 63 -9.86 -0.81 -0.91
C PRO A 63 -10.02 0.69 -0.65
N TYR A 64 -10.44 1.06 0.56
CA TYR A 64 -10.69 2.46 0.92
C TYR A 64 -9.41 3.30 0.90
N LEU A 65 -8.33 2.80 1.53
CA LEU A 65 -7.05 3.50 1.55
C LEU A 65 -6.44 3.58 0.14
N TYR A 66 -6.55 2.51 -0.65
CA TYR A 66 -6.06 2.51 -2.03
C TYR A 66 -6.78 3.56 -2.90
N GLN A 67 -8.11 3.62 -2.84
CA GLN A 67 -8.87 4.60 -3.62
C GLN A 67 -8.56 6.04 -3.17
N THR A 68 -8.46 6.27 -1.86
CA THR A 68 -8.06 7.57 -1.30
C THR A 68 -6.66 7.96 -1.78
N TYR A 69 -5.72 7.02 -1.78
CA TYR A 69 -4.36 7.22 -2.29
C TYR A 69 -4.36 7.61 -3.76
N MET A 70 -5.08 6.86 -4.61
CA MET A 70 -5.14 7.13 -6.06
C MET A 70 -5.76 8.48 -6.38
N LEU A 71 -6.82 8.90 -5.65
CA LEU A 71 -7.40 10.24 -5.82
C LEU A 71 -6.38 11.35 -5.48
N ARG A 72 -5.61 11.17 -4.40
CA ARG A 72 -4.55 12.12 -4.02
C ARG A 72 -3.41 12.14 -5.03
N LYS A 73 -3.01 10.97 -5.55
CA LYS A 73 -2.01 10.83 -6.61
C LYS A 73 -2.43 11.60 -7.87
N GLN A 74 -3.65 11.37 -8.37
CA GLN A 74 -4.18 12.06 -9.55
C GLN A 74 -4.23 13.59 -9.36
N LYS A 75 -4.59 14.05 -8.17
CA LYS A 75 -4.55 15.49 -7.84
C LYS A 75 -3.13 16.03 -7.88
N MET A 76 -2.19 15.35 -7.23
CA MET A 76 -0.79 15.78 -7.17
C MET A 76 -0.13 15.80 -8.55
N GLU A 77 -0.40 14.80 -9.40
CA GLU A 77 0.13 14.74 -10.76
C GLU A 77 -0.40 15.87 -11.64
N ARG A 78 -1.66 16.29 -11.43
CA ARG A 78 -2.24 17.45 -12.10
C ARG A 78 -1.59 18.76 -11.64
N ASP A 79 -1.33 18.89 -10.35
CA ASP A 79 -0.85 20.13 -9.74
C ASP A 79 0.67 20.33 -9.94
N ASN A 80 1.45 19.24 -9.88
CA ASN A 80 2.92 19.29 -9.80
C ASN A 80 3.64 18.61 -10.99
N GLY A 81 2.90 17.99 -11.91
CA GLY A 81 3.44 17.20 -13.02
C GLY A 81 3.55 15.70 -12.71
N ALA A 82 3.84 14.93 -13.76
CA ALA A 82 3.93 13.47 -13.70
C ALA A 82 5.06 12.98 -12.77
N ASP A 83 5.01 11.70 -12.39
CA ASP A 83 6.06 10.99 -11.64
C ASP A 83 6.32 11.50 -10.22
N SER A 84 5.26 11.90 -9.51
CA SER A 84 5.35 12.29 -8.09
C SER A 84 5.34 11.10 -7.11
N GLU A 85 5.16 9.87 -7.60
CA GLU A 85 5.15 8.65 -6.78
C GLU A 85 6.55 8.07 -6.59
N ARG A 86 6.86 7.64 -5.36
CA ARG A 86 8.08 6.89 -5.01
C ARG A 86 7.71 5.73 -4.12
N GLN A 87 8.43 4.62 -4.26
CA GLN A 87 8.33 3.48 -3.35
C GLN A 87 9.45 3.58 -2.33
N LEU A 88 9.09 3.62 -1.06
CA LEU A 88 10.00 3.79 0.08
C LEU A 88 9.68 2.74 1.14
N PHE A 89 10.64 2.49 2.04
CA PHE A 89 10.46 1.59 3.18
C PHE A 89 10.10 2.37 4.45
N HIS A 90 9.24 1.79 5.29
CA HIS A 90 8.85 2.32 6.59
C HIS A 90 8.96 1.22 7.65
N GLY A 91 9.90 1.38 8.60
CA GLY A 91 10.02 0.51 9.77
C GLY A 91 9.05 0.95 10.86
N THR A 92 8.40 0.00 11.53
CA THR A 92 7.50 0.26 12.66
C THR A 92 7.52 -0.88 13.68
N ARG A 93 6.93 -0.67 14.86
CA ARG A 93 6.73 -1.74 15.85
C ARG A 93 5.58 -2.65 15.43
N ALA A 94 5.66 -3.93 15.78
CA ALA A 94 4.63 -4.92 15.44
C ALA A 94 3.22 -4.54 15.91
N GLU A 95 3.11 -3.88 17.07
CA GLU A 95 1.85 -3.38 17.63
C GLU A 95 1.14 -2.34 16.74
N ASN A 96 1.87 -1.63 15.88
CA ASN A 96 1.31 -0.60 15.01
C ASN A 96 0.80 -1.17 13.68
N THR A 97 1.23 -2.37 13.28
CA THR A 97 0.98 -2.92 11.94
C THR A 97 -0.50 -3.05 11.63
N SER A 98 -1.30 -3.53 12.59
CA SER A 98 -2.75 -3.67 12.42
C SER A 98 -3.44 -2.32 12.21
N SER A 99 -3.07 -1.30 12.99
CA SER A 99 -3.61 0.04 12.87
C SER A 99 -3.21 0.70 11.54
N ILE A 100 -1.95 0.57 11.13
CA ILE A 100 -1.47 1.12 9.85
C ILE A 100 -2.20 0.45 8.68
N ASN A 101 -2.37 -0.87 8.70
CA ASN A 101 -3.07 -1.58 7.63
C ASN A 101 -4.55 -1.15 7.52
N ALA A 102 -5.21 -0.91 8.66
CA ALA A 102 -6.63 -0.54 8.70
C ALA A 102 -6.90 0.94 8.43
N GLN A 103 -6.07 1.83 8.97
CA GLN A 103 -6.34 3.27 9.05
C GLN A 103 -5.35 4.12 8.24
N GLY A 104 -4.27 3.50 7.72
CA GLY A 104 -3.19 4.19 7.04
C GLY A 104 -2.22 4.89 8.01
N PHE A 105 -1.33 5.70 7.44
CA PHE A 105 -0.37 6.46 8.23
C PHE A 105 -1.03 7.69 8.86
N ASN A 106 -0.81 7.88 10.16
CA ASN A 106 -1.27 9.06 10.88
C ASN A 106 -0.10 9.76 11.59
N ARG A 107 0.12 11.02 11.23
CA ARG A 107 1.21 11.87 11.75
C ARG A 107 1.14 12.12 13.26
N SER A 108 -0.04 12.02 13.88
CA SER A 108 -0.16 12.19 15.34
C SER A 108 0.45 11.03 16.13
N PHE A 109 0.74 9.91 15.47
CA PHE A 109 1.38 8.74 16.05
C PHE A 109 2.83 8.57 15.58
N CYS A 110 3.41 9.58 14.91
CA CYS A 110 4.85 9.61 14.67
C CYS A 110 5.55 9.77 16.02
N THR A 111 6.46 8.86 16.36
CA THR A 111 7.31 8.98 17.54
C THR A 111 8.11 10.28 17.45
N ASN A 112 8.28 10.97 18.58
CA ASN A 112 9.00 12.24 18.68
C ASN A 112 10.52 12.08 18.48
N GLY A 113 10.96 11.54 17.34
CA GLY A 113 12.37 11.49 16.96
C GLY A 113 13.27 10.55 17.77
N GLU A 114 12.73 9.66 18.61
CA GLU A 114 13.55 8.63 19.24
C GLU A 114 13.82 7.51 18.22
N SER A 115 15.08 7.50 17.77
CA SER A 115 15.70 6.50 16.91
C SER A 115 15.46 5.09 17.44
N TYR A 116 15.28 4.14 16.51
CA TYR A 116 15.42 2.72 16.78
C TYR A 116 16.85 2.36 17.15
#